data_AF-A0A948NRT6-F1
#
_entry.id   AF-A0A948NRT6-F1
#
_cell.length_a   1.000
_cell.length_b   1.000
_cell.length_c   1.000
_cell.angle_alpha   90.00
_cell.angle_beta   90.00
_cell.angle_gamma   90.00
#
_symmetry.space_group_name_H-M   'P 1'
#
loop_
_entity.id
_entity.type
_entity.pdbx_description
1 polymer ?
#
loop_
_entity_poly.entity_id
_entity_poly.type
_entity_poly.pdbx_seq_one_letter_code
_entity_poly.pdbx_strand_id
1 'polypeptide(L)'
;MTNIEYVRLLVGATVSAAYTDVQIQAFLDLNDDDVWLAAATAIEAYATSVTGSETSERIGDYSYTKKDLDNLLALAARYRGNAGSGPVIDWGNFDLTAIGEMDEEAEV
;
A
#
# COMPACT_ATOMS: atom_id res chain seq x y z
N MET A 1 10.06 16.18 6.73
CA MET A 1 9.03 15.13 6.77
C MET A 1 9.53 14.05 7.72
N THR A 2 8.71 13.62 8.68
CA THR A 2 9.07 12.61 9.71
C THR A 2 8.80 11.18 9.21
N ASN A 3 9.40 10.18 9.84
CA ASN A 3 9.11 8.76 9.53
C ASN A 3 7.62 8.44 9.67
N ILE A 4 6.93 9.05 10.65
CA ILE A 4 5.48 8.94 10.82
C ILE A 4 4.73 9.46 9.58
N GLU A 5 5.11 10.64 9.07
CA GLU A 5 4.51 11.22 7.88
C GLU A 5 4.77 10.36 6.63
N TYR A 6 5.95 9.75 6.52
CA TYR A 6 6.25 8.82 5.43
C TYR A 6 5.41 7.54 5.52
N VAL A 7 5.29 6.94 6.71
CA VAL A 7 4.42 5.77 6.90
C VAL A 7 2.97 6.12 6.56
N ARG A 8 2.46 7.28 7.02
CA ARG A 8 1.11 7.76 6.66
C ARG A 8 0.91 7.87 5.15
N LEU A 9 1.92 8.38 4.44
CA LEU A 9 1.86 8.49 2.99
C LEU A 9 1.83 7.12 2.31
N LEU A 10 2.68 6.18 2.74
CA LEU A 10 2.78 4.84 2.15
C LEU A 10 1.56 3.97 2.39
N VAL A 11 0.95 4.04 3.56
CA VAL A 11 -0.27 3.27 3.85
C VAL A 11 -1.53 3.91 3.25
N GLY A 12 -1.41 5.12 2.67
CA GLY A 12 -2.50 5.84 2.02
C GLY A 12 -3.58 6.36 2.98
N ALA A 13 -4.52 7.16 2.48
CA ALA A 13 -5.55 7.82 3.29
C ALA A 13 -6.46 6.84 4.05
N THR A 14 -6.80 5.70 3.42
CA THR A 14 -7.74 4.73 3.97
C THR A 14 -7.19 4.01 5.20
N VAL A 15 -5.96 3.50 5.13
CA VAL A 15 -5.33 2.80 6.27
C VAL A 15 -4.75 3.82 7.26
N SER A 16 -4.22 4.95 6.80
CA SER A 16 -3.66 5.97 7.71
C SER A 16 -4.72 6.61 8.59
N ALA A 17 -5.97 6.73 8.14
CA ALA A 17 -7.07 7.20 8.97
C ALA A 17 -7.38 6.25 10.15
N ALA A 18 -7.00 4.97 10.04
CA ALA A 18 -7.22 3.98 11.09
C ALA A 18 -6.17 4.04 12.22
N TYR A 19 -5.07 4.78 12.05
CA TYR A 19 -3.95 4.82 13.00
C TYR A 19 -3.62 6.23 13.49
N THR A 20 -3.45 6.35 14.80
CA THR A 20 -2.88 7.52 15.48
C THR A 20 -1.35 7.56 15.34
N ASP A 21 -0.74 8.71 15.55
CA ASP A 21 0.73 8.84 15.51
C ASP A 21 1.43 7.92 16.51
N VAL A 22 0.81 7.67 17.67
CA VAL A 22 1.34 6.75 18.69
C VAL A 22 1.35 5.31 18.16
N GLN A 23 0.32 4.89 17.43
CA GLN A 23 0.27 3.56 16.83
C GLN A 23 1.27 3.42 15.68
N ILE A 24 1.43 4.48 14.87
CA ILE A 24 2.43 4.50 13.80
C ILE A 24 3.84 4.45 14.39
N GLN A 25 4.10 5.16 15.49
CA GLN A 25 5.38 5.06 16.19
C GLN A 25 5.63 3.65 16.71
N ALA A 26 4.62 2.96 17.25
CA ALA A 26 4.78 1.57 17.66
C ALA A 26 5.14 0.62 16.50
N PHE A 27 4.63 0.88 15.28
CA PHE A 27 5.03 0.11 14.09
C PHE A 27 6.46 0.41 13.66
N LEU A 28 6.91 1.66 13.80
CA LEU A 28 8.31 2.05 13.55
C LEU A 28 9.25 1.40 14.57
N ASP A 29 8.91 1.47 15.87
CA ASP A 29 9.70 0.88 16.95
C ASP A 29 9.84 -0.65 16.79
N LEU A 30 8.80 -1.33 16.27
CA LEU A 30 8.84 -2.77 16.02
C LEU A 30 9.75 -3.15 14.83
N ASN A 31 10.01 -2.22 13.93
CA ASN A 31 10.72 -2.45 12.67
C ASN A 31 12.01 -1.62 12.58
N ASP A 32 12.64 -1.29 13.71
CA ASP A 32 13.91 -0.56 13.78
C ASP A 32 13.89 0.77 12.99
N ASP A 33 12.80 1.52 13.08
CA ASP A 33 12.54 2.77 12.34
C ASP A 33 12.52 2.62 10.79
N ASP A 34 12.48 1.39 10.26
CA ASP A 34 12.30 1.15 8.82
C ASP A 34 10.87 1.47 8.39
N VAL A 35 10.75 2.54 7.61
CA VAL A 35 9.49 3.09 7.12
C VAL A 35 8.72 2.10 6.23
N TRP A 36 9.40 1.28 5.43
CA TRP A 36 8.74 0.32 4.54
C TRP A 36 8.19 -0.86 5.33
N LEU A 37 8.97 -1.38 6.27
CA LEU A 37 8.53 -2.46 7.16
C LEU A 37 7.40 -2.01 8.10
N ALA A 38 7.49 -0.79 8.64
CA ALA A 38 6.44 -0.21 9.46
C ALA A 38 5.14 -0.04 8.65
N ALA A 39 5.22 0.46 7.42
CA ALA A 39 4.07 0.57 6.52
C ALA A 39 3.47 -0.81 6.18
N ALA A 40 4.30 -1.80 5.87
CA ALA A 40 3.84 -3.17 5.64
C ALA A 40 3.09 -3.74 6.85
N THR A 41 3.64 -3.55 8.05
CA THR A 41 3.04 -4.01 9.30
C THR A 41 1.69 -3.35 9.56
N ALA A 42 1.57 -2.04 9.31
CA ALA A 42 0.32 -1.32 9.45
C ALA A 42 -0.76 -1.83 8.47
N ILE A 43 -0.38 -2.11 7.22
CA ILE A 43 -1.31 -2.65 6.21
C ILE A 43 -1.79 -4.06 6.58
N GLU A 44 -0.89 -4.93 7.05
CA GLU A 44 -1.23 -6.28 7.51
C GLU A 44 -2.16 -6.27 8.74
N ALA A 45 -1.89 -5.38 9.69
CA ALA A 45 -2.74 -5.20 10.86
C ALA A 45 -4.15 -4.73 10.47
N TYR A 46 -4.26 -3.81 9.51
CA TYR A 46 -5.55 -3.34 9.01
C TYR A 46 -6.30 -4.45 8.28
N ALA A 47 -5.64 -5.19 7.39
CA ALA A 47 -6.25 -6.31 6.68
C ALA A 47 -6.79 -7.39 7.65
N THR A 48 -6.05 -7.67 8.73
CA THR A 48 -6.49 -8.58 9.78
C THR A 48 -7.72 -8.06 10.53
N SER A 49 -7.82 -6.74 10.76
CA SER A 49 -8.98 -6.15 11.43
C SER A 49 -10.26 -6.22 10.57
N VAL A 50 -10.12 -6.08 9.25
CA VAL A 50 -11.25 -6.11 8.30
C VAL A 50 -11.76 -7.53 8.09
N THR A 51 -10.86 -8.50 7.91
CA THR A 51 -11.24 -9.93 7.74
C THR A 51 -12.04 -10.48 8.92
N GLY A 52 -11.79 -10.00 10.15
CA GLY A 52 -12.59 -10.34 11.33
C GLY A 52 -14.03 -9.81 11.29
N SER A 53 -14.29 -8.75 10.52
CA SER A 53 -15.60 -8.08 10.41
C SER A 53 -16.50 -8.67 9.32
N GLU A 54 -15.94 -9.38 8.33
CA GLU A 54 -16.64 -9.83 7.12
C GLU A 54 -17.65 -10.97 7.33
N THR A 55 -17.68 -11.60 8.52
CA THR A 55 -18.59 -12.71 8.82
C THR A 55 -20.09 -12.33 8.81
N SER A 56 -20.43 -11.05 8.66
CA SER A 56 -21.81 -10.53 8.75
C SER A 56 -22.35 -9.82 7.48
N GLU A 57 -21.59 -9.70 6.39
CA GLU A 57 -21.98 -8.88 5.23
C GLU A 57 -22.50 -9.70 4.02
N ARG A 58 -23.31 -9.06 3.17
CA ARG A 58 -23.99 -9.71 2.03
C ARG A 58 -22.98 -10.31 1.04
N ILE A 59 -23.33 -11.43 0.40
CA ILE A 59 -22.45 -12.22 -0.50
C ILE A 59 -21.77 -11.39 -1.60
N GLY A 60 -22.39 -10.29 -2.05
CA GLY A 60 -21.81 -9.38 -3.04
C GLY A 60 -20.68 -8.51 -2.50
N ASP A 61 -20.81 -8.01 -1.27
CA ASP A 61 -19.83 -7.12 -0.64
C ASP A 61 -18.54 -7.88 -0.31
N TYR A 62 -18.67 -9.16 0.09
CA TYR A 62 -17.56 -10.06 0.35
C TYR A 62 -16.55 -10.17 -0.82
N SER A 63 -17.04 -10.13 -2.07
CA SER A 63 -16.17 -10.27 -3.24
C SER A 63 -15.33 -9.02 -3.50
N TYR A 64 -15.87 -7.84 -3.18
CA TYR A 64 -15.15 -6.57 -3.31
C TYR A 64 -14.14 -6.40 -2.17
N THR A 65 -14.57 -6.65 -0.93
CA THR A 65 -13.69 -6.53 0.24
C THR A 65 -12.52 -7.51 0.18
N LYS A 66 -12.76 -8.74 -0.29
CA LYS A 66 -11.68 -9.72 -0.54
C LYS A 66 -10.66 -9.25 -1.58
N LYS A 67 -11.11 -8.68 -2.70
CA LYS A 67 -10.21 -8.17 -3.76
C LYS A 67 -9.36 -7.00 -3.23
N ASP A 68 -9.97 -6.12 -2.45
CA ASP A 68 -9.27 -4.98 -1.85
C ASP A 68 -8.25 -5.42 -0.79
N LEU A 69 -8.59 -6.44 0.01
CA LEU A 69 -7.67 -7.07 0.95
C LEU A 69 -6.49 -7.75 0.26
N ASP A 70 -6.73 -8.50 -0.82
CA ASP A 70 -5.66 -9.14 -1.61
C ASP A 70 -4.68 -8.08 -2.17
N ASN A 71 -5.21 -6.94 -2.63
CA ASN A 71 -4.39 -5.82 -3.11
C ASN A 71 -3.56 -5.19 -1.98
N LEU A 72 -4.14 -5.01 -0.79
CA LEU A 72 -3.44 -4.49 0.39
C LEU A 72 -2.32 -5.44 0.83
N LEU A 73 -2.59 -6.74 0.90
CA LEU A 73 -1.58 -7.74 1.26
C LEU A 73 -0.46 -7.82 0.22
N ALA A 74 -0.79 -7.72 -1.08
CA ALA A 74 0.21 -7.64 -2.13
C ALA A 74 1.09 -6.38 -2.00
N LEU A 75 0.52 -5.24 -1.60
CA LEU A 75 1.27 -4.01 -1.32
C LEU A 75 2.22 -4.17 -0.12
N ALA A 76 1.74 -4.76 0.98
CA ALA A 76 2.57 -5.04 2.15
C ALA A 76 3.76 -5.95 1.80
N ALA A 77 3.54 -6.99 0.99
CA ALA A 77 4.59 -7.87 0.51
C ALA A 77 5.65 -7.12 -0.33
N ARG A 78 5.24 -6.17 -1.18
CA ARG A 78 6.16 -5.30 -1.93
C ARG A 78 6.99 -4.42 -0.99
N TYR A 79 6.38 -3.83 0.02
CA TYR A 79 7.10 -3.00 1.00
C TYR A 79 8.11 -3.81 1.81
N ARG A 80 7.79 -5.06 2.18
CA ARG A 80 8.77 -5.97 2.76
C ARG A 80 9.91 -6.34 1.81
N GLY A 81 9.63 -6.49 0.51
CA GLY A 81 10.68 -6.71 -0.49
C GLY A 81 11.58 -5.48 -0.72
N ASN A 82 11.03 -4.28 -0.52
CA ASN A 82 11.77 -3.02 -0.60
C ASN A 82 12.63 -2.76 0.65
N ALA A 83 12.26 -3.30 1.80
CA ALA A 83 13.09 -3.24 3.00
C ALA A 83 14.41 -4.00 2.76
N GLY A 84 15.52 -3.26 2.67
CA GLY A 84 16.84 -3.78 2.32
C GLY A 84 17.23 -3.67 0.84
N SER A 85 16.28 -3.35 -0.04
CA SER A 85 16.55 -2.95 -1.42
C SER A 85 16.46 -1.42 -1.48
N GLY A 86 17.60 -0.71 -1.48
CA GLY A 86 17.59 0.73 -1.80
C GLY A 86 16.75 1.00 -3.06
N PRO A 87 16.19 2.21 -3.27
CA PRO A 87 15.14 2.46 -4.26
C PRO A 87 15.50 1.87 -5.63
N VAL A 88 14.87 0.75 -5.98
CA VAL A 88 15.08 0.09 -7.27
C VAL A 88 14.11 0.74 -8.24
N ILE A 89 14.63 1.58 -9.14
CA ILE A 89 13.91 1.94 -10.35
C ILE A 89 13.88 0.67 -11.21
N ASP A 90 12.75 -0.02 -11.23
CA ASP A 90 12.51 -1.14 -12.13
C ASP A 90 12.19 -0.59 -13.53
N TRP A 91 13.25 -0.32 -14.30
CA TRP A 91 13.15 0.07 -15.70
C TRP A 91 12.46 -1.01 -16.57
N GLY A 92 12.31 -2.24 -16.09
CA GLY A 92 11.64 -3.34 -16.78
C GLY A 92 10.10 -3.27 -16.72
N ASN A 93 9.55 -2.53 -15.76
CA ASN A 93 8.11 -2.27 -15.63
C ASN A 93 7.74 -0.84 -16.04
N PHE A 94 8.63 -0.11 -16.73
CA PHE A 94 8.31 1.20 -17.28
C PHE A 94 7.40 1.01 -18.50
N ASP A 95 6.09 1.20 -18.31
CA ASP A 95 5.12 1.13 -19.39
C ASP A 95 5.25 2.35 -20.31
N LEU A 96 5.96 2.15 -21.42
CA LEU A 96 6.15 3.14 -22.48
C LEU A 96 5.01 3.16 -23.51
N THR A 97 4.00 2.29 -23.38
CA THR A 97 2.92 2.22 -24.37
C THR A 97 1.99 3.43 -24.30
N ALA A 98 1.88 4.06 -23.12
CA ALA A 98 1.11 5.30 -22.95
C ALA A 98 1.76 6.56 -23.56
N ILE A 99 3.06 6.52 -23.89
CA ILE A 99 3.77 7.66 -24.50
C ILE A 99 3.58 7.71 -26.02
N GLY A 100 3.09 6.62 -26.64
CA GLY A 100 2.88 6.52 -28.09
C GLY A 100 1.49 6.95 -28.59
N GLU A 101 0.53 7.23 -27.71
CA GLU A 101 -0.87 7.55 -28.09
C GLU A 101 -1.18 9.05 -28.08
N MET A 102 -0.18 9.92 -28.23
CA MET A 102 -0.40 11.36 -28.43
C MET A 102 -0.04 11.76 -29.87
N ASP A 103 -1.09 12.13 -30.60
CA ASP A 103 -1.14 12.78 -31.92
C ASP A 103 -0.82 11.94 -33.16
N GLU A 104 -1.86 11.26 -33.66
CA GLU A 104 -2.10 11.12 -35.10
C GLU A 104 -3.43 11.79 -35.49
N GLU A 105 -3.63 13.04 -35.03
CA GLU A 105 -4.55 13.98 -35.68
C GLU A 105 -3.74 15.20 -36.16
N ALA A 106 -3.10 15.05 -37.33
CA ALA A 106 -2.70 16.21 -38.14
C ALA A 106 -2.79 15.85 -39.64
N GLU A 107 -3.75 16.49 -40.30
CA GLU A 107 -3.97 16.58 -41.74
C GLU A 107 -2.69 16.66 -42.59
N VAL A 108 -2.68 15.99 -43.75
CA VAL A 108 -2.68 16.62 -45.11
C VAL A 108 -3.37 15.70 -46.11
#